data_AF-A0A2H3E5F9-F1
#
_entry.id   AF-A0A2H3E5F9-F1
#
_cell.length_a   1.000
_cell.length_b   1.000
_cell.length_c   1.000
_cell.angle_alpha   90.00
_cell.angle_beta   90.00
_cell.angle_gamma   90.00
#
_symmetry.space_group_name_H-M   'P 1'
#
loop_
_entity.id
_entity.type
_entity.pdbx_description
1 polymer ?
#
loop_
_entity_poly.entity_id
_entity_poly.type
_entity_poly.pdbx_seq_one_letter_code
_entity_poly.pdbx_strand_id
1 'polypeptide(L)'
;MPPHSALPDFYYFIFAAYEPTLCILGFFGALADPKSTHDGQASWPSDSPPPDVLPRASLVTVIQLAHVCALVGVINFFLLSAVRKHLHALPALQEKFTFALLCPLLIGDLMHLYLTLWSLGDQKWDVRNWSPMLWATIGLGMTLLIPRICWHLGIGRYVDARDGNFPKIFQK
;
A
#
# COMPACT_ATOMS: atom_id res chain seq x y z
N MET A 1 -28.18 -6.09 7.91
CA MET A 1 -27.86 -7.39 7.28
C MET A 1 -26.35 -7.56 7.36
N PRO A 2 -25.83 -8.77 7.66
CA PRO A 2 -24.40 -9.00 7.66
C PRO A 2 -23.82 -8.73 6.26
N PRO A 3 -22.60 -8.19 6.14
CA PRO A 3 -21.99 -7.93 4.85
C PRO A 3 -21.83 -9.25 4.08
N HIS A 4 -22.15 -9.25 2.78
CA HIS A 4 -22.15 -10.48 1.96
C HIS A 4 -20.82 -10.75 1.25
N SER A 5 -19.84 -9.85 1.36
CA SER A 5 -18.57 -9.91 0.64
C SER A 5 -17.42 -9.61 1.59
N ALA A 6 -16.34 -10.39 1.50
CA ALA A 6 -15.08 -10.13 2.20
C ALA A 6 -14.30 -8.98 1.53
N LEU A 7 -14.62 -8.68 0.26
CA LEU A 7 -14.07 -7.57 -0.51
C LEU A 7 -15.19 -6.67 -1.06
N PRO A 8 -15.89 -5.90 -0.20
CA PRO A 8 -16.93 -4.96 -0.60
C PRO A 8 -16.34 -3.78 -1.38
N ASP A 9 -17.21 -2.99 -2.01
CA ASP A 9 -16.89 -1.96 -3.01
C ASP A 9 -15.83 -0.97 -2.55
N PHE A 10 -15.93 -0.51 -1.31
CA PHE A 10 -14.97 0.42 -0.72
C PHE A 10 -13.55 -0.16 -0.70
N TYR A 11 -13.36 -1.35 -0.14
CA TYR A 11 -12.04 -1.99 -0.08
C TYR A 11 -11.54 -2.42 -1.47
N TYR A 12 -12.45 -2.86 -2.34
CA TYR A 12 -12.09 -3.16 -3.72
C TYR A 12 -11.57 -1.91 -4.44
N PHE A 13 -12.27 -0.79 -4.33
CA PHE A 13 -11.81 0.47 -4.93
C PHE A 13 -10.43 0.88 -4.42
N ILE A 14 -10.21 0.83 -3.10
CA ILE A 14 -8.93 1.24 -2.51
C ILE A 14 -7.79 0.34 -3.00
N PHE A 15 -7.90 -0.97 -2.82
CA PHE A 15 -6.77 -1.88 -3.05
C PHE A 15 -6.64 -2.35 -4.51
N ALA A 16 -7.74 -2.35 -5.28
CA ALA A 16 -7.75 -2.82 -6.66
C ALA A 16 -7.84 -1.71 -7.69
N ALA A 17 -8.03 -0.44 -7.33
CA ALA A 17 -8.01 0.67 -8.29
C ALA A 17 -7.11 1.83 -7.85
N TYR A 18 -7.36 2.38 -6.66
CA TYR A 18 -6.63 3.54 -6.14
C TYR A 18 -5.15 3.22 -5.90
N GLU A 19 -4.83 2.19 -5.12
CA GLU A 19 -3.45 1.75 -4.84
C GLU A 19 -2.66 1.42 -6.12
N PRO A 20 -3.16 0.56 -7.04
CA PRO A 20 -2.48 0.31 -8.31
C PRO A 20 -2.21 1.58 -9.11
N THR A 21 -3.17 2.50 -9.15
CA THR A 21 -3.02 3.78 -9.85
C THR A 21 -1.92 4.63 -9.23
N LEU A 22 -1.89 4.75 -7.89
CA LEU A 22 -0.80 5.45 -7.20
C LEU A 22 0.56 4.85 -7.51
N CYS A 23 0.69 3.52 -7.46
CA CYS A 23 1.95 2.85 -7.73
C CYS A 23 2.43 3.07 -9.18
N ILE A 24 1.51 2.96 -10.15
CA ILE A 24 1.81 3.18 -11.57
C ILE A 24 2.19 4.64 -11.83
N LEU A 25 1.45 5.60 -11.27
CA LEU A 25 1.77 7.02 -11.40
C LEU A 25 3.11 7.37 -10.75
N GLY A 26 3.41 6.79 -9.58
CA GLY A 26 4.72 6.93 -8.93
C GLY A 26 5.86 6.42 -9.81
N PHE A 27 5.67 5.29 -10.50
CA PHE A 27 6.64 4.76 -11.46
C PHE A 27 6.85 5.68 -12.66
N PHE A 28 5.77 6.15 -13.29
CA PHE A 28 5.91 7.09 -14.40
C PHE A 28 6.52 8.43 -13.97
N GLY A 29 6.23 8.89 -12.75
CA GLY A 29 6.88 10.06 -12.16
C GLY A 29 8.39 9.86 -12.00
N ALA A 30 8.81 8.71 -11.47
CA ALA A 30 10.22 8.37 -11.33
C ALA A 30 10.95 8.24 -12.68
N LEU A 31 10.27 7.72 -13.72
CA LEU A 31 10.83 7.67 -15.08
C LEU A 31 10.97 9.05 -15.71
N ALA A 32 10.00 9.94 -15.47
CA ALA A 32 9.98 11.28 -16.04
C ALA A 32 11.05 12.19 -15.40
N ASP A 33 11.18 12.15 -14.08
CA ASP A 33 12.19 12.91 -13.34
C ASP A 33 12.77 12.10 -12.17
N PRO A 34 13.76 11.23 -12.44
CA PRO A 34 14.38 10.40 -11.41
C PRO A 34 15.19 11.22 -10.41
N LYS A 35 15.72 12.39 -10.82
CA LYS A 35 16.52 13.25 -9.94
C LYS A 35 15.61 13.91 -8.90
N SER A 36 14.53 14.55 -9.32
CA SER A 36 13.55 15.13 -8.39
C SER A 36 12.94 14.06 -7.49
N THR A 37 12.66 12.87 -8.04
CA THR A 37 12.14 11.74 -7.25
C THR A 37 13.12 11.28 -6.17
N HIS A 38 14.40 11.15 -6.50
CA HIS A 38 15.47 10.79 -5.56
C HIS A 38 15.70 11.88 -4.52
N ASP A 39 15.91 13.12 -4.97
CA ASP A 39 16.26 14.23 -4.10
C ASP A 39 15.10 14.64 -3.20
N GLY A 40 13.87 14.36 -3.61
CA GLY A 40 12.67 14.57 -2.81
C GLY A 40 12.47 13.54 -1.69
N GLN A 41 13.22 12.43 -1.62
CA GLN A 41 12.99 11.41 -0.58
C GLN A 41 13.29 11.91 0.84
N ALA A 42 14.15 12.92 0.99
CA ALA A 42 14.49 13.55 2.26
C ALA A 42 14.86 15.02 2.05
N SER A 43 14.84 15.81 3.13
CA SER A 43 15.25 17.21 3.05
C SER A 43 16.77 17.30 3.09
N TRP A 44 17.35 18.11 2.18
CA TRP A 44 18.79 18.31 2.12
C TRP A 44 19.20 19.49 3.02
N PRO A 45 20.24 19.33 3.85
CA PRO A 45 20.83 20.44 4.59
C PRO A 45 21.33 21.54 3.65
N SER A 46 21.21 22.81 4.06
CA SER A 46 21.64 23.94 3.22
C SER A 46 23.15 23.94 2.93
N ASP A 47 23.94 23.35 3.81
CA ASP A 47 25.40 23.18 3.70
C ASP A 47 25.82 21.94 2.91
N SER A 48 24.87 21.07 2.55
CA SER A 48 25.12 19.86 1.75
C SER A 48 23.96 19.62 0.76
N PRO A 49 23.83 20.44 -0.30
CA PRO A 49 22.78 20.28 -1.30
C PRO A 49 22.92 18.98 -2.11
N PRO A 50 21.85 18.52 -2.79
CA PRO A 50 21.92 17.33 -3.63
C PRO A 50 22.91 17.53 -4.80
N PRO A 51 23.62 16.48 -5.24
CA PRO A 51 24.51 16.57 -6.40
C PRO A 51 23.76 16.99 -7.67
N ASP A 52 24.36 17.81 -8.52
CA ASP A 52 23.75 18.28 -9.78
C ASP A 52 23.37 17.11 -10.71
N VAL A 53 24.23 16.10 -10.77
CA VAL A 53 24.02 14.89 -11.58
C VAL A 53 23.74 13.72 -10.66
N LEU A 54 22.59 13.06 -10.88
CA LEU A 54 22.22 11.86 -10.15
C LEU A 54 23.24 10.73 -10.44
N PRO A 55 23.93 10.18 -9.42
CA PRO A 55 24.85 9.08 -9.63
C PRO A 55 24.16 7.88 -10.29
N ARG A 56 24.88 7.17 -11.18
CA ARG A 56 24.35 6.03 -11.94
C ARG A 56 23.72 4.96 -11.05
N ALA A 57 24.33 4.68 -9.90
CA ALA A 57 23.81 3.71 -8.94
C ALA A 57 22.46 4.17 -8.36
N SER A 58 22.36 5.43 -7.91
CA SER A 58 21.12 6.03 -7.42
C SER A 58 20.01 6.04 -8.47
N LEU A 59 20.36 6.34 -9.74
CA LEU A 59 19.43 6.28 -10.85
C LEU A 59 18.85 4.87 -11.04
N VAL A 60 19.70 3.84 -11.07
CA VAL A 60 19.22 2.45 -11.19
C VAL A 60 18.35 2.09 -9.99
N THR A 61 18.77 2.44 -8.78
CA THR A 61 18.02 2.12 -7.55
C THR A 61 16.64 2.78 -7.53
N VAL A 62 16.51 4.07 -7.85
CA VAL A 62 15.22 4.78 -7.81
C VAL A 62 14.25 4.25 -8.86
N ILE A 63 14.75 3.94 -10.07
CA ILE A 63 13.91 3.37 -11.13
C ILE A 63 13.45 1.95 -10.78
N GLN A 64 14.35 1.10 -10.28
CA GLN A 64 13.99 -0.26 -9.89
C GLN A 64 13.04 -0.29 -8.70
N LEU A 65 13.23 0.59 -7.71
CA LEU A 65 12.30 0.75 -6.60
C LEU A 65 10.90 1.12 -7.10
N ALA A 66 10.80 2.15 -7.93
CA ALA A 66 9.51 2.61 -8.45
C ALA A 66 8.83 1.54 -9.33
N HIS A 67 9.62 0.80 -10.12
CA HIS A 67 9.12 -0.33 -10.91
C HIS A 67 8.53 -1.44 -10.03
N VAL A 68 9.22 -1.84 -8.96
CA VAL A 68 8.71 -2.86 -8.04
C VAL A 68 7.42 -2.40 -7.37
N CYS A 69 7.30 -1.12 -6.99
CA CYS A 69 6.04 -0.57 -6.48
C CYS A 69 4.90 -0.71 -7.51
N ALA A 70 5.12 -0.32 -8.76
CA ALA A 70 4.13 -0.49 -9.83
C ALA A 70 3.74 -1.97 -10.05
N LEU A 71 4.72 -2.87 -10.02
CA LEU A 71 4.47 -4.31 -10.16
C LEU A 71 3.55 -4.85 -9.06
N VAL A 72 3.78 -4.46 -7.80
CA VAL A 72 2.91 -4.84 -6.67
C VAL A 72 1.49 -4.29 -6.87
N GLY A 73 1.36 -3.03 -7.30
CA GLY A 73 0.06 -2.44 -7.64
C GLY A 73 -0.67 -3.23 -8.74
N VAL A 74 0.02 -3.62 -9.81
CA VAL A 74 -0.53 -4.43 -10.89
C VAL A 74 -0.98 -5.81 -10.40
N ILE A 75 -0.17 -6.47 -9.55
CA ILE A 75 -0.54 -7.73 -8.91
C ILE A 75 -1.84 -7.58 -8.10
N ASN A 76 -1.97 -6.50 -7.32
CA ASN A 76 -3.18 -6.22 -6.55
C ASN A 76 -4.41 -6.07 -7.44
N PHE A 77 -4.31 -5.27 -8.52
CA PHE A 77 -5.39 -5.08 -9.48
C PHE A 77 -5.90 -6.44 -10.01
N PHE A 78 -5.00 -7.28 -10.52
CA PHE A 78 -5.39 -8.54 -11.14
C PHE A 78 -5.91 -9.56 -10.14
N LEU A 79 -5.22 -9.77 -9.01
CA LEU A 79 -5.63 -10.76 -8.01
C LEU A 79 -6.95 -10.39 -7.35
N LEU A 80 -7.12 -9.14 -6.91
CA LEU A 80 -8.37 -8.71 -6.26
C LEU A 80 -9.54 -8.69 -7.24
N SER A 81 -9.31 -8.34 -8.51
CA SER A 81 -10.34 -8.43 -9.54
C SER A 81 -10.75 -9.88 -9.82
N ALA A 82 -9.79 -10.80 -9.87
CA ALA A 82 -10.07 -12.23 -10.02
C ALA A 82 -10.86 -12.78 -8.81
N VAL A 83 -10.41 -12.47 -7.58
CA VAL A 83 -11.09 -12.86 -6.34
C VAL A 83 -12.51 -12.32 -6.29
N ARG A 84 -12.72 -11.05 -6.62
CA ARG A 84 -14.05 -10.43 -6.62
C ARG A 84 -14.97 -11.04 -7.68
N LYS A 85 -14.46 -11.28 -8.90
CA LYS A 85 -15.26 -11.83 -10.00
C LYS A 85 -15.62 -13.30 -9.77
N HIS A 86 -14.66 -14.11 -9.36
CA HIS A 86 -14.81 -15.58 -9.36
C HIS A 86 -15.22 -16.16 -7.99
N LEU A 87 -15.01 -15.44 -6.89
CA LEU A 87 -15.30 -15.94 -5.53
C LEU A 87 -16.45 -15.19 -4.84
N HIS A 88 -17.23 -14.37 -5.55
CA HIS A 88 -18.33 -13.60 -4.97
C HIS A 88 -19.39 -14.46 -4.25
N ALA A 89 -19.62 -15.69 -4.72
CA ALA A 89 -20.56 -16.63 -4.11
C ALA A 89 -19.95 -17.42 -2.93
N LEU A 90 -18.64 -17.31 -2.71
CA LEU A 90 -17.87 -18.06 -1.70
C LEU A 90 -17.12 -17.08 -0.78
N PRO A 91 -17.81 -16.31 0.06
CA PRO A 91 -17.21 -15.21 0.83
C PRO A 91 -16.11 -15.67 1.80
N ALA A 92 -16.22 -16.88 2.36
CA ALA A 92 -15.16 -17.48 3.17
C ALA A 92 -13.86 -17.73 2.39
N LEU A 93 -13.98 -18.16 1.12
CA LEU A 93 -12.81 -18.36 0.26
C LEU A 93 -12.26 -17.02 -0.25
N GLN A 94 -13.15 -16.09 -0.57
CA GLN A 94 -12.81 -14.72 -0.92
C GLN A 94 -11.97 -14.07 0.20
N GLU A 95 -12.39 -14.20 1.46
CA GLU A 95 -11.65 -13.70 2.62
C GLU A 95 -10.24 -14.30 2.70
N LYS A 96 -10.08 -15.61 2.52
CA LYS A 96 -8.77 -16.28 2.60
C LYS A 96 -7.78 -15.75 1.55
N PHE A 97 -8.22 -15.60 0.30
CA PHE A 97 -7.36 -15.07 -0.77
C PHE A 97 -7.05 -13.58 -0.56
N THR A 98 -8.05 -12.78 -0.17
CA THR A 98 -7.81 -11.37 0.15
C THR A 98 -6.87 -11.23 1.35
N PHE A 99 -7.02 -12.05 2.40
CA PHE A 99 -6.12 -12.07 3.54
C PHE A 99 -4.69 -12.42 3.13
N ALA A 100 -4.51 -13.47 2.33
CA ALA A 100 -3.20 -13.92 1.86
C ALA A 100 -2.46 -12.82 1.06
N LEU A 101 -3.20 -11.96 0.35
CA LEU A 101 -2.64 -10.82 -0.37
C LEU A 101 -2.40 -9.60 0.54
N LEU A 102 -3.40 -9.20 1.34
CA LEU A 102 -3.32 -7.97 2.12
C LEU A 102 -2.43 -8.09 3.36
N CYS A 103 -2.20 -9.29 3.90
CA CYS A 103 -1.33 -9.51 5.05
C CYS A 103 0.14 -9.10 4.78
N PRO A 104 0.84 -9.60 3.74
CA PRO A 104 2.19 -9.15 3.45
C PRO A 104 2.24 -7.66 3.09
N LEU A 105 1.21 -7.10 2.48
CA LEU A 105 1.14 -5.66 2.19
C LEU A 105 0.98 -4.82 3.46
N LEU A 106 0.24 -5.29 4.47
CA LEU A 106 0.15 -4.61 5.76
C LEU A 106 1.50 -4.58 6.47
N ILE A 107 2.22 -5.70 6.44
CA ILE A 107 3.59 -5.75 6.94
C ILE A 107 4.47 -4.77 6.15
N GLY A 108 4.33 -4.76 4.83
CA GLY A 108 5.01 -3.83 3.92
C GLY A 108 4.75 -2.37 4.29
N ASP A 109 3.50 -1.96 4.48
CA ASP A 109 3.12 -0.60 4.84
C ASP A 109 3.74 -0.17 6.18
N LEU A 110 3.68 -1.04 7.20
CA LEU A 110 4.27 -0.78 8.51
C LEU A 110 5.79 -0.67 8.45
N MET A 111 6.44 -1.58 7.72
CA MET A 111 7.90 -1.56 7.53
C MET A 111 8.33 -0.37 6.69
N HIS A 112 7.59 -0.01 5.65
CA HIS A 112 7.87 1.14 4.82
C HIS A 112 7.80 2.43 5.63
N LEU A 113 6.73 2.64 6.41
CA LEU A 113 6.60 3.80 7.30
C LEU A 113 7.71 3.84 8.35
N TYR A 114 7.97 2.71 9.02
CA TYR A 114 9.02 2.61 10.04
C TYR A 114 10.41 2.93 9.48
N LEU A 115 10.79 2.28 8.36
CA LEU A 115 12.10 2.47 7.74
C LEU A 115 12.27 3.88 7.21
N THR A 116 11.24 4.47 6.59
CA THR A 116 11.29 5.87 6.15
C THR A 116 11.54 6.81 7.32
N LEU A 117 10.77 6.69 8.42
CA LEU A 117 10.95 7.55 9.59
C LEU A 117 12.30 7.32 10.28
N TRP A 118 12.77 6.07 10.34
CA TRP A 118 14.09 5.73 10.88
C TRP A 118 15.21 6.34 10.04
N SER A 119 15.14 6.21 8.71
CA SER A 119 16.15 6.74 7.78
C SER A 119 16.20 8.27 7.74
N LEU A 120 15.11 8.96 8.05
CA LEU A 120 15.09 10.43 8.18
C LEU A 120 15.88 10.95 9.40
N GLY A 121 16.21 10.09 10.38
CA GLY A 121 16.89 10.53 11.60
C GLY A 121 16.07 11.61 12.30
N ASP A 122 16.69 12.73 12.67
CA ASP A 122 15.99 13.82 13.38
C ASP A 122 15.00 14.60 12.50
N GLN A 123 15.14 14.55 11.17
CA GLN A 123 14.24 15.24 10.23
C GLN A 123 12.81 14.70 10.26
N LYS A 124 12.58 13.50 10.81
CA LYS A 124 11.24 12.93 11.01
C LYS A 124 10.34 13.81 11.88
N TRP A 125 10.92 14.66 12.72
CA TRP A 125 10.16 15.58 13.58
C TRP A 125 9.92 16.95 12.93
N ASP A 126 10.62 17.26 11.84
CA ASP A 126 10.50 18.53 11.11
C ASP A 126 9.45 18.45 10.00
N VAL A 127 8.23 18.09 10.40
CA VAL A 127 7.09 17.81 9.51
C VAL A 127 6.74 19.00 8.60
N ARG A 128 7.02 20.22 9.04
CA ARG A 128 6.73 21.45 8.26
C ARG A 128 7.64 21.60 7.05
N ASN A 129 8.85 21.06 7.12
CA ASN A 129 9.86 21.17 6.06
C ASN A 129 10.01 19.88 5.25
N TRP A 130 9.08 18.94 5.38
CA TRP A 130 9.04 17.76 4.53
C TRP A 130 8.77 18.16 3.08
N SER A 131 9.51 17.53 2.17
CA SER A 131 9.30 17.70 0.74
C SER A 131 7.90 17.22 0.33
N PRO A 132 7.36 17.67 -0.82
CA PRO A 132 6.12 17.14 -1.37
C PRO A 132 6.17 15.62 -1.59
N MET A 133 7.33 15.08 -1.97
CA MET A 133 7.53 13.65 -2.17
C MET A 133 7.45 12.88 -0.84
N LEU A 134 8.05 13.40 0.23
CA LEU A 134 7.98 12.76 1.54
C LEU A 134 6.55 12.81 2.12
N TRP A 135 5.85 13.92 1.92
CA TRP A 135 4.42 14.02 2.23
C TRP A 135 3.58 13.03 1.43
N ALA A 136 3.89 12.82 0.16
CA ALA A 136 3.22 11.81 -0.65
C ALA A 136 3.49 10.41 -0.09
N THR A 137 4.76 10.07 0.18
CA THR A 137 5.15 8.76 0.74
C THR A 137 4.43 8.43 2.04
N ILE A 138 4.48 9.34 3.02
CA ILE A 138 3.86 9.09 4.34
C ILE A 138 2.34 9.27 4.27
N GLY A 139 1.88 10.40 3.73
CA GLY A 139 0.46 10.75 3.68
C GLY A 139 -0.35 9.77 2.86
N LEU A 140 0.05 9.49 1.60
CA LEU A 140 -0.64 8.50 0.78
C LEU A 140 -0.43 7.09 1.34
N GLY A 141 0.73 6.78 1.93
CA GLY A 141 0.94 5.53 2.65
C GLY A 141 -0.10 5.30 3.76
N MET A 142 -0.42 6.33 4.55
CA MET A 142 -1.48 6.24 5.57
C MET A 142 -2.87 6.00 4.97
N THR A 143 -3.16 6.54 3.79
CA THR A 143 -4.45 6.29 3.10
C THR A 143 -4.63 4.84 2.65
N LEU A 144 -3.55 4.06 2.56
CA LEU A 144 -3.59 2.62 2.28
C LEU A 144 -3.53 1.79 3.57
N LEU A 145 -2.62 2.16 4.49
CA LEU A 145 -2.42 1.47 5.77
C LEU A 145 -3.70 1.42 6.61
N ILE A 146 -4.40 2.56 6.77
CA ILE A 146 -5.58 2.64 7.63
C ILE A 146 -6.70 1.71 7.13
N PRO A 147 -7.15 1.80 5.86
CA PRO A 147 -8.11 0.84 5.32
C PRO A 147 -7.63 -0.60 5.43
N ARG A 148 -6.33 -0.86 5.27
CA ARG A 148 -5.79 -2.22 5.36
C ARG A 148 -5.91 -2.76 6.78
N ILE A 149 -5.63 -1.96 7.81
CA ILE A 149 -5.88 -2.32 9.21
C ILE A 149 -7.38 -2.53 9.44
N CYS A 150 -8.24 -1.63 8.99
CA CYS A 150 -9.69 -1.76 9.13
C CYS A 150 -10.22 -3.05 8.49
N TRP A 151 -9.68 -3.42 7.33
CA TRP A 151 -9.99 -4.68 6.66
C TRP A 151 -9.57 -5.86 7.54
N HIS A 152 -8.35 -5.89 8.09
CA HIS A 152 -7.91 -6.99 8.97
C HIS A 152 -8.75 -7.09 10.25
N LEU A 153 -9.19 -5.95 10.80
CA LEU A 153 -10.11 -5.89 11.95
C LEU A 153 -11.55 -6.29 11.62
N GLY A 154 -11.88 -6.59 10.35
CA GLY A 154 -13.20 -7.03 9.94
C GLY A 154 -14.25 -5.90 9.89
N ILE A 155 -13.81 -4.64 9.84
CA ILE A 155 -14.69 -3.47 9.80
C ILE A 155 -15.33 -3.37 8.41
N GLY A 156 -16.66 -3.35 8.34
CA GLY A 156 -17.40 -3.08 7.10
C GLY A 156 -17.33 -4.17 6.01
N ARG A 157 -16.91 -5.40 6.34
CA ARG A 157 -16.84 -6.56 5.41
C ARG A 157 -17.32 -7.85 6.06
N TYR A 158 -17.53 -8.89 5.27
CA TYR A 158 -17.78 -10.26 5.75
C TYR A 158 -16.55 -10.79 6.48
N VAL A 159 -16.76 -11.49 7.60
CA VAL A 159 -15.74 -12.23 8.36
C VAL A 159 -16.28 -13.62 8.66
N ASP A 160 -15.65 -14.68 8.16
CA ASP A 160 -16.17 -16.05 8.24
C ASP A 160 -16.37 -16.51 9.69
N ALA A 161 -15.43 -16.19 10.58
CA ALA A 161 -15.54 -16.51 12.00
C ALA A 161 -16.72 -15.80 12.71
N ARG A 162 -17.19 -14.67 12.19
CA ARG A 162 -18.26 -13.85 12.78
C ARG A 162 -19.62 -14.08 12.10
N ASP A 163 -19.61 -14.13 10.77
CA ASP A 163 -20.80 -14.09 9.91
C ASP A 163 -21.09 -15.44 9.25
N GLY A 164 -20.15 -16.40 9.34
CA GLY A 164 -20.30 -17.73 8.81
C GLY A 164 -21.43 -18.49 9.51
N ASN A 165 -22.29 -19.13 8.72
CA ASN A 165 -23.32 -20.02 9.25
C ASN A 165 -22.69 -21.34 9.68
N PHE A 166 -22.15 -21.40 10.90
CA PHE A 166 -21.75 -22.68 11.50
C PHE A 166 -23.01 -23.47 11.88
N PRO A 167 -23.27 -24.65 11.29
CA PRO A 167 -24.35 -25.50 11.78
C PRO A 167 -24.10 -25.83 13.26
N LYS A 168 -25.14 -25.74 14.10
CA LYS A 168 -25.15 -25.99 15.55
C LYS A 168 -24.81 -27.45 15.96
N ILE A 169 -23.93 -28.13 15.24
CA ILE A 169 -23.60 -29.55 15.45
C ILE A 169 -22.52 -29.72 16.55
N PHE A 170 -21.80 -28.64 16.90
CA PHE A 170 -20.71 -28.68 17.89
C PHE A 170 -20.99 -27.94 19.20
N GLN A 171 -22.23 -27.54 19.48
CA GLN A 171 -22.64 -27.11 20.81
C GLN A 171 -23.17 -28.33 21.58
N LYS A 172 -22.24 -29.12 22.15
CA LYS A 172 -22.52 -30.10 23.20
C LYS A 172 -21.71 -29.72 24.44
#